data_AF-A0A3D1LZE6-F1
#
_entry.id   AF-A0A3D1LZE6-F1
#
_cell.length_a   1.000
_cell.length_b   1.000
_cell.length_c   1.000
_cell.angle_alpha   90.00
_cell.angle_beta   90.00
_cell.angle_gamma   90.00
#
_symmetry.space_group_name_H-M   'P 1'
#
loop_
_entity.id
_entity.type
_entity.pdbx_description
1 polymer ?
#
loop_
_entity_poly.entity_id
_entity_poly.type
_entity_poly.pdbx_seq_one_letter_code
_entity_poly.pdbx_strand_id
1 'polypeptide(L)'
;QTDIDADLLSGLPEKISIPLININATVENLGITVKDGKQVYETPKNLVGRIPHSPEESDSFKGWYFGHLESPIKGEGNVFHDLPKIAEHLLNGDTVLISLEKSEKKLVYQATKSEIVHESDLILYDAGNKNIILVTCSNRPLYDYRQLVTATLVGLVE
;
A
#
# COMPACT_ATOMS: atom_id res chain seq x y z
N GLN A 1 4.05 -25.21 -10.01
CA GLN A 1 3.21 -24.82 -8.86
C GLN A 1 3.16 -23.31 -8.85
N THR A 2 2.38 -22.75 -9.77
CA THR A 2 2.52 -21.35 -10.23
C THR A 2 1.19 -20.86 -10.79
N ASP A 3 0.10 -21.09 -10.07
CA ASP A 3 -1.19 -20.43 -10.31
C ASP A 3 -1.81 -20.24 -8.91
N ILE A 4 -1.33 -19.24 -8.18
CA ILE A 4 -2.26 -18.55 -7.28
C ILE A 4 -3.11 -17.75 -8.27
N ASP A 5 -4.36 -18.21 -8.46
CA ASP A 5 -5.14 -17.95 -9.66
C ASP A 5 -5.16 -16.47 -10.03
N ALA A 6 -4.92 -16.14 -11.31
CA ALA A 6 -5.13 -14.80 -11.81
C ALA A 6 -6.52 -14.27 -11.44
N ASP A 7 -7.50 -15.18 -11.33
CA ASP A 7 -8.84 -14.94 -10.81
C ASP A 7 -8.85 -14.54 -9.32
N LEU A 8 -8.06 -15.22 -8.48
CA LEU A 8 -7.86 -14.87 -7.07
C LEU A 8 -7.23 -13.49 -6.90
N LEU A 9 -6.37 -13.04 -7.82
CA LEU A 9 -5.79 -11.70 -7.71
C LEU A 9 -6.57 -10.64 -8.49
N SER A 10 -7.60 -11.03 -9.23
CA SER A 10 -8.39 -10.10 -10.04
C SER A 10 -9.26 -9.17 -9.19
N GLY A 11 -9.40 -7.95 -9.69
CA GLY A 11 -10.24 -6.91 -9.13
C GLY A 11 -9.48 -5.87 -8.29
N LEU A 12 -10.02 -4.66 -8.29
CA LEU A 12 -9.57 -3.57 -7.44
C LEU A 12 -10.06 -3.83 -6.00
N PRO A 13 -9.17 -3.89 -5.00
CA PRO A 13 -9.59 -3.90 -3.61
C PRO A 13 -10.37 -2.63 -3.30
N GLU A 14 -11.45 -2.76 -2.55
CA GLU A 14 -12.29 -1.65 -2.10
C GLU A 14 -11.83 -1.13 -0.74
N LYS A 15 -11.10 -1.94 0.03
CA LYS A 15 -10.71 -1.62 1.40
C LYS A 15 -9.42 -2.29 1.81
N ILE A 16 -8.66 -1.61 2.67
CA ILE A 16 -7.47 -2.12 3.35
C ILE A 16 -7.63 -2.02 4.86
N SER A 17 -7.15 -3.03 5.59
CA SER A 17 -7.16 -3.08 7.05
C SER A 17 -5.85 -3.60 7.62
N ILE A 18 -5.33 -2.94 8.65
CA ILE A 18 -4.16 -3.36 9.44
C ILE A 18 -4.53 -3.21 10.93
N PRO A 19 -5.16 -4.23 11.54
CA PRO A 19 -5.75 -4.10 12.88
C PRO A 19 -4.75 -3.72 13.96
N LEU A 20 -3.51 -4.24 13.90
CA LEU A 20 -2.47 -4.01 14.89
C LEU A 20 -2.13 -2.53 15.09
N ILE A 21 -2.30 -1.73 14.04
CA ILE A 21 -2.04 -0.29 14.03
C ILE A 21 -3.29 0.54 13.71
N ASN A 22 -4.48 -0.07 13.90
CA ASN A 22 -5.79 0.57 13.75
C ASN A 22 -6.01 1.28 12.39
N ILE A 23 -5.51 0.70 11.31
CA ILE A 23 -5.77 1.20 9.95
C ILE A 23 -6.97 0.47 9.37
N ASN A 24 -7.93 1.25 8.86
CA ASN A 24 -9.08 0.77 8.10
C ASN A 24 -9.51 1.88 7.14
N ALA A 25 -9.35 1.66 5.84
CA ALA A 25 -9.58 2.69 4.83
C ALA A 25 -10.04 2.12 3.49
N THR A 26 -10.74 2.96 2.72
CA THR A 26 -11.11 2.68 1.33
C THR A 26 -9.86 2.62 0.46
N VAL A 27 -9.88 1.76 -0.56
CA VAL A 27 -8.85 1.68 -1.60
C VAL A 27 -9.45 2.12 -2.94
N GLU A 28 -8.72 2.97 -3.66
CA GLU A 28 -9.08 3.40 -5.02
C GLU A 28 -7.83 3.43 -5.89
N ASN A 29 -7.95 3.23 -7.21
CA ASN A 29 -6.84 3.48 -8.12
C ASN A 29 -6.57 4.99 -8.22
N LEU A 30 -5.31 5.38 -8.19
CA LEU A 30 -4.91 6.77 -8.46
C LEU A 30 -4.64 6.98 -9.94
N GLY A 31 -5.12 8.11 -10.48
CA GLY A 31 -4.63 8.60 -11.77
C GLY A 31 -3.13 8.94 -11.70
N ILE A 32 -2.39 8.58 -12.76
CA ILE A 32 -1.00 9.00 -12.96
C ILE A 32 -1.00 10.24 -13.84
N THR A 33 -0.55 11.38 -13.31
CA THR A 33 -0.32 12.62 -14.08
C THR A 33 1.18 12.84 -14.24
N VAL A 34 1.62 13.49 -15.32
CA VAL A 34 3.03 13.91 -15.47
C VAL A 34 3.14 15.41 -15.22
N LYS A 35 3.99 15.82 -14.26
CA LYS A 35 4.30 17.23 -13.98
C LYS A 35 5.82 17.41 -13.97
N ASP A 36 6.32 18.35 -14.77
CA ASP A 36 7.76 18.66 -14.88
C ASP A 36 8.62 17.42 -15.20
N GLY A 37 8.10 16.48 -15.99
CA GLY A 37 8.77 15.22 -16.34
C GLY A 37 8.78 14.16 -15.23
N LYS A 38 8.14 14.43 -14.08
CA LYS A 38 7.95 13.48 -12.98
C LYS A 38 6.51 12.96 -12.94
N GLN A 39 6.34 11.70 -12.61
CA GLN A 39 5.01 11.16 -12.33
C GLN A 39 4.51 11.74 -10.99
N VAL A 40 3.29 12.27 -11.01
CA VAL A 40 2.55 12.81 -9.88
C VAL A 40 1.23 12.07 -9.82
N TYR A 41 0.94 11.49 -8.67
CA TYR A 41 -0.25 10.69 -8.46
C TYR A 41 -1.37 11.56 -7.90
N GLU A 42 -2.61 11.24 -8.26
CA GLU A 42 -3.76 11.87 -7.63
C GLU A 42 -3.73 11.65 -6.12
N THR A 43 -4.22 12.64 -5.38
CA THR A 43 -4.15 12.66 -3.92
C THR A 43 -5.56 12.80 -3.35
N PRO A 44 -6.30 11.69 -3.15
CA PRO A 44 -7.66 11.78 -2.67
C PRO A 44 -7.68 11.77 -1.13
N LYS A 45 -8.74 12.34 -0.56
CA LYS A 45 -8.87 12.55 0.88
C LYS A 45 -9.33 11.27 1.59
N ASN A 46 -8.64 10.87 2.66
CA ASN A 46 -9.00 9.77 3.57
C ASN A 46 -9.04 8.36 2.93
N LEU A 47 -8.30 8.10 1.86
CA LEU A 47 -8.21 6.78 1.24
C LEU A 47 -6.78 6.33 1.00
N VAL A 48 -6.63 5.06 0.63
CA VAL A 48 -5.38 4.47 0.17
C VAL A 48 -5.41 4.34 -1.35
N GLY A 49 -4.48 5.03 -1.99
CA GLY A 49 -4.35 5.01 -3.43
C GLY A 49 -3.55 3.82 -3.91
N ARG A 50 -4.11 3.02 -4.82
CA ARG A 50 -3.41 1.94 -5.52
C ARG A 50 -2.80 2.47 -6.81
N ILE A 51 -1.55 2.09 -7.06
CA ILE A 51 -0.85 2.35 -8.33
C ILE A 51 -0.56 1.00 -9.00
N PRO A 52 -1.15 0.72 -10.17
CA PRO A 52 -0.79 -0.46 -10.96
C PRO A 52 0.62 -0.32 -11.55
N HIS A 53 1.22 -1.43 -11.97
CA HIS A 53 2.55 -1.37 -12.59
C HIS A 53 2.52 -0.65 -13.95
N SER A 54 1.43 -0.81 -14.70
CA SER A 54 1.20 -0.14 -15.99
C SER A 54 -0.23 0.42 -16.07
N PRO A 55 -0.48 1.55 -16.75
CA PRO A 55 -1.83 2.07 -16.97
C PRO A 55 -2.76 1.07 -17.68
N GLU A 56 -2.21 0.18 -18.50
CA GLU A 56 -2.95 -0.86 -19.24
C GLU A 56 -3.16 -2.15 -18.41
N GLU A 57 -2.60 -2.23 -17.20
CA GLU A 57 -2.75 -3.41 -16.35
C GLU A 57 -4.20 -3.51 -15.84
N SER A 58 -4.82 -4.67 -16.01
CA SER A 58 -6.12 -4.97 -15.42
C SER A 58 -6.09 -4.82 -13.91
N ASP A 59 -7.20 -4.36 -13.33
CA ASP A 59 -7.35 -4.24 -11.88
C ASP A 59 -7.05 -5.55 -11.16
N SER A 60 -6.15 -5.46 -10.18
CA SER A 60 -5.72 -6.59 -9.38
C SER A 60 -5.42 -6.17 -7.95
N PHE A 61 -5.33 -7.14 -7.05
CA PHE A 61 -4.84 -6.93 -5.69
C PHE A 61 -3.32 -6.68 -5.62
N LYS A 62 -2.62 -6.73 -6.77
CA LYS A 62 -1.19 -6.48 -6.84
C LYS A 62 -0.92 -4.98 -6.86
N GLY A 63 0.29 -4.62 -6.49
CA GLY A 63 0.84 -3.31 -6.74
C GLY A 63 1.20 -2.56 -5.47
N TRP A 64 1.26 -1.25 -5.63
CA TRP A 64 1.73 -0.33 -4.61
C TRP A 64 0.54 0.45 -4.04
N TYR A 65 0.52 0.60 -2.73
CA TYR A 65 -0.55 1.24 -1.98
C TYR A 65 0.02 2.45 -1.24
N PHE A 66 -0.46 3.63 -1.57
CA PHE A 66 0.02 4.90 -1.05
C PHE A 66 -1.01 5.49 -0.10
N GLY A 67 -0.56 5.96 1.05
CA GLY A 67 -1.40 6.66 2.01
C GLY A 67 -0.64 7.76 2.72
N HIS A 68 -1.36 8.79 3.16
CA HIS A 68 -0.76 9.92 3.85
C HIS A 68 -0.33 9.57 5.28
N LEU A 69 0.90 9.97 5.63
CA LEU A 69 1.40 9.95 7.01
C LEU A 69 0.66 11.00 7.86
N GLU A 70 0.34 12.13 7.24
CA GLU A 70 -0.28 13.29 7.87
C GLU A 70 -1.22 13.95 6.88
N SER A 71 -2.26 14.60 7.41
CA SER A 71 -3.19 15.39 6.62
C SER A 71 -2.48 16.65 6.12
N PRO A 72 -2.08 16.73 4.83
CA PRO A 72 -1.35 17.88 4.30
C PRO A 72 -2.22 19.14 4.32
N ILE A 73 -3.52 18.96 4.12
CA ILE A 73 -4.57 19.97 4.27
C ILE A 73 -5.56 19.50 5.35
N LYS A 74 -6.09 20.41 6.16
CA LYS A 74 -7.09 20.11 7.21
C LYS A 74 -8.26 19.31 6.60
N GLY A 75 -8.43 18.04 7.01
CA GLY A 75 -9.52 17.16 6.57
C GLY A 75 -9.17 16.13 5.49
N GLU A 76 -7.91 16.03 5.06
CA GLU A 76 -7.44 15.01 4.10
C GLU A 76 -7.14 13.64 4.72
N GLY A 77 -7.15 13.53 6.05
CA GLY A 77 -6.90 12.28 6.75
C GLY A 77 -5.42 11.90 6.77
N ASN A 78 -5.09 10.97 7.65
CA ASN A 78 -3.73 10.50 7.90
C ASN A 78 -3.75 8.96 7.98
N VAL A 79 -4.27 8.34 6.92
CA VAL A 79 -4.58 6.91 6.89
C VAL A 79 -3.37 6.03 7.25
N PHE A 80 -2.17 6.39 6.79
CA PHE A 80 -0.93 5.67 7.06
C PHE A 80 -0.07 6.34 8.13
N HIS A 81 -0.66 7.17 9.00
CA HIS A 81 0.05 7.81 10.11
C HIS A 81 0.85 6.85 10.98
N ASP A 82 0.27 5.68 11.24
CA ASP A 82 0.85 4.65 12.09
C ASP A 82 1.59 3.56 11.30
N LEU A 83 1.67 3.67 9.98
CA LEU A 83 2.41 2.71 9.14
C LEU A 83 3.89 2.57 9.57
N PRO A 84 4.62 3.64 9.96
CA PRO A 84 5.99 3.51 10.46
C PRO A 84 6.13 2.59 11.68
N LYS A 85 5.09 2.41 12.51
CA LYS A 85 5.12 1.51 13.67
C LYS A 85 5.31 0.03 13.27
N ILE A 86 5.02 -0.34 12.01
CA ILE A 86 5.27 -1.69 11.51
C ILE A 86 6.75 -2.08 11.64
N ALA A 87 7.68 -1.14 11.47
CA ALA A 87 9.11 -1.43 11.63
C ALA A 87 9.43 -1.98 13.03
N GLU A 88 8.88 -1.36 14.08
CA GLU A 88 9.07 -1.79 15.46
C GLU A 88 8.42 -3.16 15.73
N HIS A 89 7.19 -3.36 15.26
CA HIS A 89 6.51 -4.65 15.38
C HIS A 89 7.30 -5.80 14.74
N LEU A 90 7.85 -5.59 13.54
CA LEU A 90 8.68 -6.60 12.88
C LEU A 90 9.96 -6.90 13.66
N LEU A 91 10.61 -5.89 14.24
CA LEU A 91 11.80 -6.06 15.08
C LEU A 91 11.50 -6.84 16.37
N ASN A 92 10.31 -6.65 16.94
CA ASN A 92 9.85 -7.36 18.13
C ASN A 92 9.40 -8.81 17.84
N GLY A 93 9.32 -9.20 16.56
CA GLY A 93 8.84 -10.52 16.14
C GLY A 93 7.31 -10.64 16.10
N ASP A 94 6.59 -9.52 16.13
CA ASP A 94 5.13 -9.50 16.02
C ASP A 94 4.70 -9.87 14.59
N THR A 95 3.62 -10.65 14.50
CA THR A 95 2.97 -10.92 13.21
C THR A 95 2.05 -9.77 12.83
N VAL A 96 2.44 -9.02 11.79
CA VAL A 96 1.62 -7.92 11.26
C VAL A 96 0.81 -8.40 10.06
N LEU A 97 -0.51 -8.51 10.20
CA LEU A 97 -1.42 -8.90 9.13
C LEU A 97 -2.08 -7.69 8.50
N ILE A 98 -2.10 -7.68 7.17
CA ILE A 98 -2.74 -6.70 6.30
C ILE A 98 -3.81 -7.42 5.51
N SER A 99 -5.01 -6.85 5.46
CA SER A 99 -6.10 -7.39 4.64
C SER A 99 -6.48 -6.44 3.54
N LEU A 100 -6.68 -6.96 2.34
CA LEU A 100 -7.32 -6.28 1.22
C LEU A 100 -8.66 -6.97 0.95
N GLU A 101 -9.73 -6.20 0.84
CA GLU A 101 -11.10 -6.69 0.72
C GLU A 101 -11.74 -6.16 -0.58
N LYS A 102 -12.50 -7.01 -1.29
CA LYS A 102 -13.38 -6.64 -2.41
C LYS A 102 -14.65 -7.49 -2.34
N SER A 103 -15.81 -6.88 -2.14
CA SER A 103 -17.06 -7.63 -1.93
C SER A 103 -16.88 -8.73 -0.85
N GLU A 104 -17.23 -9.99 -1.11
CA GLU A 104 -17.07 -11.11 -0.16
C GLU A 104 -15.64 -11.67 -0.09
N LYS A 105 -14.70 -11.16 -0.89
CA LYS A 105 -13.34 -11.70 -1.01
C LYS A 105 -12.34 -10.91 -0.16
N LYS A 106 -11.56 -11.62 0.64
CA LYS A 106 -10.53 -11.02 1.49
C LYS A 106 -9.18 -11.73 1.35
N LEU A 107 -8.19 -11.01 0.82
CA LEU A 107 -6.81 -11.50 0.78
C LEU A 107 -6.03 -11.01 1.99
N VAL A 108 -5.30 -11.92 2.63
CA VAL A 108 -4.51 -11.66 3.83
C VAL A 108 -3.03 -11.75 3.49
N TYR A 109 -2.31 -10.67 3.78
CA TYR A 109 -0.89 -10.50 3.61
C TYR A 109 -0.23 -10.37 4.98
N GLN A 110 1.00 -10.85 5.10
CA GLN A 110 1.84 -10.64 6.28
C GLN A 110 2.98 -9.69 5.92
N ALA A 111 3.21 -8.65 6.72
CA ALA A 111 4.38 -7.80 6.53
C ALA A 111 5.66 -8.61 6.76
N THR A 112 6.62 -8.49 5.85
CA THR A 112 7.88 -9.26 5.86
C THR A 112 9.11 -8.35 5.87
N LYS A 113 8.97 -7.10 5.42
CA LYS A 113 10.06 -6.12 5.38
C LYS A 113 9.52 -4.71 5.61
N SER A 114 10.32 -3.89 6.27
CA SER A 114 10.10 -2.45 6.44
C SER A 114 11.41 -1.72 6.13
N GLU A 115 11.37 -0.70 5.29
CA GLU A 115 12.55 0.06 4.86
C GLU A 115 12.25 1.53 4.62
N ILE A 116 13.28 2.38 4.74
CA ILE A 116 13.19 3.81 4.49
C ILE A 116 14.12 4.14 3.32
N VAL A 117 13.57 4.81 2.30
CA VAL A 117 14.33 5.25 1.11
C VAL A 117 14.10 6.73 0.87
N HIS A 118 15.07 7.41 0.26
CA HIS A 118 14.89 8.79 -0.17
C HIS A 118 13.90 8.84 -1.35
N GLU A 119 13.13 9.92 -1.49
CA GLU A 119 12.08 10.02 -2.51
C GLU A 119 12.61 9.95 -3.94
N SER A 120 13.84 10.41 -4.18
CA SER A 120 14.51 10.30 -5.50
C SER A 120 14.88 8.87 -5.87
N ASP A 121 14.96 7.99 -4.87
CA ASP A 121 15.43 6.62 -5.01
C ASP A 121 14.23 5.64 -5.07
N LEU A 122 13.01 6.15 -4.86
CA LEU A 122 11.79 5.36 -4.98
C LEU A 122 11.54 5.02 -6.46
N ILE A 123 11.77 3.76 -6.81
CA ILE A 123 11.48 3.20 -8.12
C ILE A 123 10.35 2.18 -7.98
N LEU A 124 9.22 2.42 -8.64
CA LEU A 124 8.11 1.48 -8.67
C LEU A 124 8.47 0.33 -9.61
N TYR A 125 8.23 -0.90 -9.15
CA TYR A 125 8.47 -2.13 -9.91
C TYR A 125 7.35 -3.14 -9.66
N ASP A 126 7.25 -4.15 -10.51
CA ASP A 126 6.32 -5.27 -10.29
C ASP A 126 6.82 -6.15 -9.13
N ALA A 127 6.12 -6.10 -7.99
CA ALA A 127 6.43 -6.88 -6.80
C ALA A 127 6.07 -8.38 -6.93
N GLY A 128 5.46 -8.77 -8.05
CA GLY A 128 4.99 -10.10 -8.37
C GLY A 128 3.64 -10.44 -7.74
N ASN A 129 3.17 -11.65 -8.00
CA ASN A 129 1.79 -12.06 -7.67
C ASN A 129 1.52 -12.24 -6.17
N LYS A 130 2.57 -12.29 -5.34
CA LYS A 130 2.43 -12.59 -3.92
C LYS A 130 2.68 -11.38 -3.04
N ASN A 131 3.18 -10.27 -3.57
CA ASN A 131 3.59 -9.16 -2.74
C ASN A 131 2.79 -7.91 -3.05
N ILE A 132 2.57 -7.13 -1.99
CA ILE A 132 2.13 -5.74 -2.06
C ILE A 132 3.14 -4.86 -1.35
N ILE A 133 3.19 -3.59 -1.73
CA ILE A 133 4.08 -2.60 -1.10
C ILE A 133 3.23 -1.45 -0.60
N LEU A 134 3.25 -1.19 0.71
CA LEU A 134 2.60 -0.04 1.32
C LEU A 134 3.61 1.10 1.45
N VAL A 135 3.22 2.32 1.11
CA VAL A 135 4.11 3.48 1.08
C VAL A 135 3.48 4.68 1.77
N THR A 136 4.27 5.33 2.63
CA THR A 136 3.92 6.65 3.18
C THR A 136 5.15 7.55 3.28
N CYS A 137 4.96 8.85 3.48
CA CYS A 137 6.08 9.77 3.74
C CYS A 137 6.75 9.43 5.09
N SER A 138 8.00 9.82 5.27
CA SER A 138 8.73 9.64 6.53
C SER A 138 9.37 10.95 7.00
N ASN A 139 10.26 10.87 7.99
CA ASN A 139 11.23 11.90 8.39
C ASN A 139 10.68 13.34 8.53
N ARG A 140 9.74 13.52 9.46
CA ARG A 140 9.26 14.85 9.85
C ARG A 140 10.41 15.83 10.15
N PRO A 141 10.32 17.11 9.73
CA PRO A 141 9.25 17.75 8.95
C PRO A 141 9.55 17.84 7.44
N LEU A 142 10.62 17.20 6.96
CA LEU A 142 11.10 17.39 5.58
C LEU A 142 10.31 16.55 4.57
N TYR A 143 9.90 15.33 4.96
CA TYR A 143 9.11 14.41 4.13
C TYR A 143 9.74 14.09 2.76
N ASP A 144 11.06 14.17 2.64
CA ASP A 144 11.84 13.76 1.47
C ASP A 144 12.23 12.27 1.51
N TYR A 145 11.77 11.52 2.53
CA TYR A 145 11.87 10.06 2.57
C TYR A 145 10.50 9.38 2.50
N ARG A 146 10.54 8.10 2.15
CA ARG A 146 9.40 7.20 2.05
C ARG A 146 9.65 5.99 2.95
N GLN A 147 8.66 5.68 3.78
CA GLN A 147 8.58 4.43 4.50
C GLN A 147 7.87 3.41 3.61
N LEU A 148 8.52 2.28 3.35
CA LEU A 148 8.00 1.17 2.57
C LEU A 148 7.77 -0.03 3.50
N VAL A 149 6.67 -0.74 3.29
CA VAL A 149 6.38 -2.02 3.93
C VAL A 149 6.05 -3.04 2.84
N THR A 150 6.88 -4.07 2.73
CA THR A 150 6.58 -5.22 1.86
C THR A 150 5.77 -6.23 2.65
N ALA A 151 4.68 -6.71 2.04
CA ALA A 151 3.87 -7.77 2.62
C ALA A 151 3.60 -8.88 1.61
N THR A 152 3.62 -10.12 2.08
CA THR A 152 3.48 -11.33 1.26
C THR A 152 2.16 -12.03 1.55
N LEU A 153 1.47 -12.50 0.52
CA LEU A 153 0.20 -13.20 0.59
C LEU A 153 0.36 -14.50 1.40
N VAL A 154 -0.47 -14.65 2.43
CA VAL A 154 -0.47 -15.82 3.33
C VAL A 154 -1.82 -16.53 3.38
N GLY A 155 -2.90 -15.92 2.88
CA GLY A 155 -4.21 -16.57 2.85
C GLY A 155 -5.31 -15.82 2.12
N LEU A 156 -6.43 -16.52 1.96
CA LEU A 156 -7.70 -16.03 1.46
C LEU A 156 -8.76 -16.34 2.52
N VAL A 157 -9.69 -15.42 2.72
CA VAL A 157 -10.94 -15.64 3.44
C VAL A 157 -12.08 -15.38 2.45
N GLU A 158 -12.95 -16.38 2.30
CA GLU A 158 -14.20 -16.37 1.52
C GLU A 158 -15.41 -16.35 2.47
#